data_AF-A0A8C9YE27-F1
#
_entry.id   AF-A0A8C9YE27-F1
#
_cell.length_a   1.000
_cell.length_b   1.000
_cell.length_c   1.000
_cell.angle_alpha   90.00
_cell.angle_beta   90.00
_cell.angle_gamma   90.00
#
_symmetry.space_group_name_H-M   'P 1'
#
loop_
_entity.id
_entity.type
_entity.pdbx_description
1 polymer ?
#
loop_
_entity_poly.entity_id
_entity_poly.type
_entity_poly.pdbx_seq_one_letter_code
_entity_poly.pdbx_strand_id
1 'polypeptide(L)'
;MALLLLHLTVYLLLSCLNSLTEAISTQPRMTITEKETSIKRIPLPGHHAPVGIVLERDRVIAAGQTHLNAFHFQNPQKTPEISVLWTECIDKGPLQRVKANCNYNITVVHKKLEDNQVFLCGTNGEETVCCDMDLAEQSPRCIPSEKTDNIKKNIKRFVIKEGEPSALVESSDSNLFITYSGSQQSVGIYKFGKNRITPAGQDKEQQYVGLVPIRRGDDSMQSKVYAFYKEKNKDTGFYSEMWLPYVTRVCMEDRGGIKNHLQFSWTSQMNARLFCGDPGSRQHLSELVDVATVHADQWQNTRIYALFRNEWGMSAVCVYSIQDIENIFTTSTFKGKVNHPGRSRQCVADSTKIPSEALKMIMENSEMEEWVQPINNSGPLLFNHHSYTHIYVDSSQNNDPTVLFLSLNNGGIHKVMQSKTQTFVIAEYRPFNHRAHVLRMVMNASSRKLYVNSRSELVQLDVANCAQYGNNCGDCVLARDPYCGWNGTHCTPE
;
A
#
# COMPACT_ATOMS: atom_id res chain seq x y z
N MET A 1 15.22 2.78 63.73
CA MET A 1 14.92 1.56 62.93
C MET A 1 13.61 1.65 62.18
N ALA A 2 12.49 2.00 62.81
CA ALA A 2 11.17 2.06 62.14
C ALA A 2 11.09 3.06 60.95
N LEU A 3 11.72 4.23 61.04
CA LEU A 3 11.75 5.22 59.94
C LEU A 3 12.53 4.73 58.70
N LEU A 4 13.58 3.92 58.91
CA LEU A 4 14.42 3.41 57.83
C LEU A 4 13.70 2.29 57.04
N LEU A 5 12.94 1.46 57.75
CA LEU A 5 12.05 0.46 57.15
C LEU A 5 10.94 1.12 56.34
N LEU A 6 10.35 2.22 56.84
CA LEU A 6 9.31 2.96 56.11
C LEU A 6 9.86 3.55 54.79
N HIS A 7 11.05 4.16 54.84
CA HIS A 7 11.70 4.68 53.63
C HIS A 7 12.07 3.58 52.63
N LEU A 8 12.55 2.42 53.10
CA LEU A 8 12.82 1.29 52.20
C LEU A 8 11.53 0.77 51.55
N THR A 9 10.43 0.67 52.30
CA THR A 9 9.15 0.21 51.76
C THR A 9 8.54 1.20 50.78
N VAL A 10 8.66 2.52 51.03
CA VAL A 10 8.20 3.56 50.11
C VAL A 10 9.07 3.60 48.85
N TYR A 11 10.38 3.39 48.97
CA TYR A 11 11.29 3.29 47.82
C TYR A 11 11.04 2.03 46.99
N LEU A 12 10.78 0.89 47.64
CA LEU A 12 10.36 -0.35 46.99
C LEU A 12 9.00 -0.18 46.29
N LEU A 13 8.02 0.45 46.94
CA LEU A 13 6.71 0.77 46.33
C LEU A 13 6.84 1.75 45.16
N LEU A 14 7.70 2.77 45.24
CA LEU A 14 8.00 3.68 44.13
C LEU A 14 8.75 2.99 42.98
N SER A 15 9.65 2.04 43.28
CA SER A 15 10.30 1.21 42.26
C SER A 15 9.35 0.19 41.62
N CYS A 16 8.36 -0.31 42.38
CA CYS A 16 7.28 -1.16 41.89
C CYS A 16 6.25 -0.36 41.06
N LEU A 17 5.98 0.89 41.42
CA LEU A 17 5.12 1.79 40.63
C LEU A 17 5.81 2.21 39.32
N ASN A 18 7.13 2.43 39.32
CA ASN A 18 7.90 2.66 38.09
C ASN A 18 8.05 1.41 37.20
N SER A 19 7.75 0.21 37.69
CA SER A 19 7.69 -1.02 36.88
C SER A 19 6.28 -1.35 36.38
N LEU A 20 5.26 -0.56 36.75
CA LEU A 20 3.89 -0.69 36.26
C LEU A 20 3.56 0.27 35.09
N THR A 21 4.52 1.08 34.66
CA THR A 21 4.53 1.61 33.29
C THR A 21 5.41 0.69 32.45
N GLU A 22 4.83 -0.34 31.83
CA GLU A 22 5.49 -1.03 30.71
C GLU A 22 5.71 0.03 29.63
N ALA A 23 6.91 0.64 29.63
CA ALA A 23 7.33 1.53 28.56
C ALA A 23 7.24 0.73 27.26
N ILE A 24 6.60 1.30 26.23
CA ILE A 24 6.55 0.74 24.88
C ILE A 24 7.99 0.44 24.47
N SER A 25 8.40 -0.83 24.50
CA SER A 25 9.74 -1.22 24.10
C SER A 25 9.85 -1.07 22.59
N THR A 26 10.56 -0.03 22.17
CA THR A 26 10.79 0.32 20.75
C THR A 26 12.06 -0.34 20.19
N GLN A 27 12.81 -1.05 21.04
CA GLN A 27 13.95 -1.85 20.63
C GLN A 27 13.52 -3.28 20.33
N PRO A 28 14.03 -3.89 19.25
CA PRO A 28 13.75 -5.29 18.96
C PRO A 28 14.31 -6.18 20.07
N ARG A 29 13.50 -7.12 20.56
CA ARG A 29 13.93 -8.10 21.58
C ARG A 29 15.06 -8.99 21.08
N MET A 30 15.06 -9.29 19.78
CA MET A 30 16.11 -10.07 19.14
C MET A 30 16.37 -9.64 17.71
N THR A 31 17.56 -9.96 17.22
CA THR A 31 17.96 -9.74 15.83
C THR A 31 18.18 -11.08 15.15
N ILE A 32 17.54 -11.29 14.01
CA ILE A 32 17.60 -12.53 13.23
C ILE A 32 18.42 -12.26 11.96
N THR A 33 19.51 -13.01 11.81
CA THR A 33 20.44 -12.96 10.67
C THR A 33 20.60 -14.35 10.04
N GLU A 34 21.48 -14.48 9.04
CA GLU A 34 21.82 -15.77 8.43
C GLU A 34 22.41 -16.78 9.41
N LYS A 35 22.95 -16.33 10.56
CA LYS A 35 23.49 -17.21 11.60
C LYS A 35 22.39 -17.98 12.31
N GLU A 36 21.25 -17.34 12.50
CA GLU A 36 20.10 -17.88 13.21
C GLU A 36 19.21 -18.68 12.26
N THR A 37 18.95 -18.19 11.05
CA THR A 37 18.03 -18.84 10.10
C THR A 37 18.60 -18.88 8.69
N SER A 38 18.31 -19.96 7.93
CA SER A 38 18.63 -19.98 6.50
C SER A 38 17.80 -18.93 5.78
N ILE A 39 18.44 -17.88 5.25
CA ILE A 39 17.78 -16.85 4.45
C ILE A 39 17.97 -17.21 2.99
N LYS A 40 16.87 -17.45 2.28
CA LYS A 40 16.92 -17.76 0.85
C LYS A 40 16.91 -16.48 0.05
N ARG A 41 17.97 -16.25 -0.73
CA ARG A 41 18.10 -15.09 -1.61
C ARG A 41 18.24 -15.53 -3.05
N ILE A 42 17.61 -14.79 -3.95
CA ILE A 42 17.73 -15.00 -5.38
C ILE A 42 18.09 -13.65 -6.02
N PRO A 43 19.21 -13.57 -6.77
CA PRO A 43 19.58 -12.35 -7.45
C PRO A 43 18.54 -12.00 -8.51
N LEU A 44 18.18 -10.72 -8.58
CA LEU A 44 17.31 -10.19 -9.61
C LEU A 44 18.17 -9.72 -10.79
N PRO A 45 17.87 -10.17 -12.02
CA PRO A 45 18.62 -9.76 -13.19
C PRO A 45 18.43 -8.26 -13.46
N GLY A 46 19.52 -7.59 -13.87
CA GLY A 46 19.46 -6.25 -14.46
C GLY A 46 19.59 -5.05 -13.51
N HIS A 47 19.81 -5.18 -12.20
CA HIS A 47 19.95 -4.04 -11.24
C HIS A 47 18.75 -3.05 -11.22
N HIS A 48 17.61 -3.43 -11.80
CA HIS A 48 16.38 -2.62 -11.81
C HIS A 48 15.41 -3.14 -10.74
N ALA A 49 14.62 -2.23 -10.18
CA ALA A 49 13.53 -2.60 -9.29
C ALA A 49 12.53 -3.50 -10.03
N PRO A 50 12.07 -4.61 -9.44
CA PRO A 50 10.95 -5.34 -10.01
C PRO A 50 9.70 -4.44 -9.96
N VAL A 51 8.97 -4.45 -11.06
CA VAL A 51 7.72 -3.70 -11.27
C VAL A 51 6.65 -4.16 -10.28
N GLY A 52 6.65 -5.45 -9.96
CA GLY A 52 5.77 -6.04 -8.96
C GLY A 52 6.14 -7.49 -8.66
N ILE A 53 5.54 -8.00 -7.58
CA ILE A 53 5.70 -9.38 -7.13
C ILE A 53 4.31 -10.01 -7.07
N VAL A 54 4.13 -11.12 -7.77
CA VAL A 54 2.89 -11.91 -7.78
C VAL A 54 3.15 -13.24 -7.09
N LEU A 55 2.34 -13.54 -6.08
CA LEU A 55 2.40 -14.82 -5.37
C LEU A 55 1.45 -15.83 -6.01
N GLU A 56 2.03 -16.92 -6.51
CA GLU A 56 1.32 -18.12 -6.94
C GLU A 56 1.50 -19.22 -5.89
N ARG A 57 0.71 -20.30 -5.98
CA ARG A 57 0.66 -21.34 -4.94
C ARG A 57 2.04 -21.90 -4.59
N ASP A 58 2.85 -22.22 -5.61
CA ASP A 58 4.15 -22.90 -5.46
C ASP A 58 5.36 -22.11 -5.97
N ARG A 59 5.15 -20.86 -6.42
CA ARG A 59 6.20 -20.02 -7.00
C ARG A 59 5.91 -18.53 -6.79
N VAL A 60 6.97 -17.74 -6.85
CA VAL A 60 6.89 -16.29 -6.81
C VAL A 60 7.29 -15.74 -8.17
N ILE A 61 6.45 -14.89 -8.75
CA ILE A 61 6.75 -14.22 -10.01
C ILE A 61 7.22 -12.81 -9.69
N ALA A 62 8.47 -12.48 -10.03
CA ALA A 62 8.94 -11.11 -10.01
C ALA A 62 8.91 -10.54 -11.42
N ALA A 63 8.11 -9.50 -11.64
CA ALA A 63 8.06 -8.80 -12.91
C ALA A 63 9.28 -7.88 -13.02
N GLY A 64 10.22 -8.21 -13.91
CA GLY A 64 11.27 -7.28 -14.31
C GLY A 64 10.74 -6.28 -15.35
N GLN A 65 11.63 -5.48 -15.93
CA GLN A 65 11.24 -4.54 -16.98
C GLN A 65 10.94 -5.21 -18.32
N THR A 66 11.60 -6.33 -18.67
CA THR A 66 11.45 -6.96 -20.00
C THR A 66 10.87 -8.38 -19.95
N HIS A 67 10.95 -9.04 -18.80
CA HIS A 67 10.54 -10.42 -18.61
C HIS A 67 10.02 -10.63 -17.19
N LEU A 68 9.25 -11.71 -17.00
CA LEU A 68 8.87 -12.17 -15.67
C LEU A 68 9.84 -13.27 -15.23
N ASN A 69 10.26 -13.25 -13.97
CA ASN A 69 11.11 -14.27 -13.38
C ASN A 69 10.30 -15.12 -12.43
N ALA A 70 10.19 -16.42 -12.73
CA ALA A 70 9.49 -17.37 -11.87
C ALA A 70 10.48 -18.04 -10.90
N PHE A 71 10.29 -17.81 -9.60
CA PHE A 71 11.16 -18.29 -8.54
C PHE A 71 10.50 -19.42 -7.75
N HIS A 72 11.16 -20.58 -7.74
CA HIS A 72 10.82 -21.71 -6.89
C HIS A 72 11.79 -21.79 -5.72
N PHE A 73 11.39 -21.30 -4.55
CA PHE A 73 12.28 -21.27 -3.36
C PHE A 73 12.61 -22.67 -2.79
N GLN A 74 11.90 -23.72 -3.21
CA GLN A 74 12.28 -25.11 -2.91
C GLN A 74 13.43 -25.60 -3.82
N ASN A 75 13.53 -25.06 -5.03
CA ASN A 75 14.58 -25.41 -6.00
C ASN A 75 15.11 -24.14 -6.70
N PRO A 76 15.95 -23.34 -6.01
CA PRO A 76 16.38 -22.03 -6.50
C PRO A 76 17.31 -22.09 -7.72
N GLN A 77 17.79 -23.27 -8.13
CA GLN A 77 18.71 -23.41 -9.26
C GLN A 77 18.05 -23.28 -10.65
N LYS A 78 16.71 -23.36 -10.74
CA LYS A 78 15.97 -23.12 -11.98
C LYS A 78 15.05 -21.93 -11.79
N THR A 79 15.41 -20.82 -12.43
CA THR A 79 14.58 -19.61 -12.49
C THR A 79 14.12 -19.41 -13.92
N PRO A 80 13.03 -20.09 -14.35
CA PRO A 80 12.52 -19.92 -15.70
C PRO A 80 12.17 -18.45 -15.94
N GLU A 81 12.83 -17.89 -16.95
CA GLU A 81 12.50 -16.58 -17.50
C GLU A 81 11.29 -16.74 -18.42
N ILE A 82 10.27 -15.93 -18.20
CA ILE A 82 9.06 -15.89 -18.99
C ILE A 82 9.08 -14.59 -19.79
N SER A 83 9.45 -14.68 -21.07
CA SER A 83 9.41 -13.56 -21.99
C SER A 83 7.97 -13.18 -22.31
N VAL A 84 7.67 -11.88 -22.33
CA VAL A 84 6.33 -11.39 -22.66
C VAL A 84 6.25 -11.11 -24.16
N LEU A 85 5.39 -11.84 -24.86
CA LEU A 85 5.12 -11.58 -26.28
C LEU A 85 3.89 -10.68 -26.45
N TRP A 86 4.12 -9.39 -26.69
CA TRP A 86 3.10 -8.36 -26.91
C TRP A 86 2.42 -8.52 -28.28
N THR A 87 1.08 -8.53 -28.32
CA THR A 87 0.33 -8.69 -29.59
C THR A 87 0.64 -7.62 -30.64
N GLU A 88 0.96 -6.40 -30.22
CA GLU A 88 1.30 -5.26 -31.07
C GLU A 88 2.60 -5.46 -31.85
N CYS A 89 3.46 -6.33 -31.30
CA CYS A 89 4.71 -6.73 -31.92
C CYS A 89 4.54 -7.86 -32.93
N ILE A 90 3.34 -8.41 -33.11
CA ILE A 90 3.06 -9.46 -34.09
C ILE A 90 2.41 -8.85 -35.33
N ASP A 91 2.93 -9.17 -36.51
CA ASP A 91 2.35 -8.76 -37.78
C ASP A 91 1.01 -9.46 -38.05
N LYS A 92 0.04 -8.71 -38.58
CA LYS A 92 -1.29 -9.22 -38.95
C LYS A 92 -1.29 -10.06 -40.24
N GLY A 93 -0.13 -10.29 -40.84
CA GLY A 93 0.01 -11.10 -42.06
C GLY A 93 -0.08 -12.62 -41.79
N PRO A 94 -0.24 -13.44 -42.83
CA PRO A 94 -0.41 -14.89 -42.69
C PRO A 94 0.77 -15.59 -41.98
N LEU A 95 1.97 -14.99 -42.00
CA LEU A 95 3.16 -15.54 -41.37
C LEU A 95 3.38 -15.09 -39.91
N GLN A 96 2.52 -14.22 -39.36
CA GLN A 96 2.55 -13.72 -37.96
C GLN A 96 3.97 -13.47 -37.41
N ARG A 97 4.79 -12.74 -38.17
CA ARG A 97 6.19 -12.48 -37.79
C ARG A 97 6.26 -11.46 -36.66
N VAL A 98 7.25 -11.61 -35.78
CA VAL A 98 7.54 -10.61 -34.74
C VAL A 98 8.29 -9.45 -35.39
N LYS A 99 7.79 -8.23 -35.19
CA LYS A 99 8.38 -7.00 -35.70
C LYS A 99 9.76 -6.78 -35.08
N ALA A 100 10.75 -6.47 -35.92
CA ALA A 100 12.06 -6.03 -35.46
C ALA A 100 11.92 -4.77 -34.60
N ASN A 101 12.61 -4.73 -33.46
CA ASN A 101 12.66 -3.60 -32.51
C ASN A 101 11.34 -3.22 -31.82
N CYS A 102 10.34 -4.11 -31.79
CA CYS A 102 9.15 -3.90 -30.96
C CYS A 102 9.37 -4.46 -29.56
N ASN A 103 9.58 -3.56 -28.59
CA ASN A 103 9.72 -3.93 -27.18
C ASN A 103 8.95 -2.95 -26.30
N TYR A 104 8.28 -3.48 -25.28
CA TYR A 104 7.60 -2.70 -24.25
C TYR A 104 8.16 -3.10 -22.90
N ASN A 105 8.56 -2.11 -22.10
CA ASN A 105 8.96 -2.34 -20.72
C ASN A 105 7.72 -2.47 -19.86
N ILE A 106 7.61 -3.55 -19.10
CA ILE A 106 6.55 -3.82 -18.14
C ILE A 106 6.55 -2.69 -17.10
N THR A 107 5.38 -2.13 -16.83
CA THR A 107 5.18 -1.04 -15.85
C THR A 107 4.05 -1.32 -14.87
N VAL A 108 3.16 -2.26 -15.18
CA VAL A 108 2.10 -2.72 -14.28
C VAL A 108 1.99 -4.23 -14.36
N VAL A 109 1.83 -4.86 -13.20
CA VAL A 109 1.44 -6.26 -13.06
C VAL A 109 0.41 -6.40 -11.94
N HIS A 110 -0.72 -7.05 -12.24
CA HIS A 110 -1.74 -7.39 -11.25
C HIS A 110 -2.09 -8.87 -11.38
N LYS A 111 -2.18 -9.57 -10.25
CA LYS A 111 -2.77 -10.90 -10.21
C LYS A 111 -4.27 -10.78 -10.47
N LYS A 112 -4.83 -11.66 -11.29
CA LYS A 112 -6.28 -11.70 -11.53
C LYS A 112 -6.99 -12.64 -10.56
N LEU A 113 -8.31 -12.52 -10.50
CA LEU A 113 -9.17 -13.44 -9.76
C LEU A 113 -9.10 -14.89 -10.28
N GLU A 114 -8.89 -15.05 -11.58
CA GLU A 114 -8.66 -16.36 -12.19
C GLU A 114 -7.23 -16.85 -11.90
N ASP A 115 -7.11 -18.08 -11.40
CA ASP A 115 -5.82 -18.68 -11.04
C ASP A 115 -4.85 -18.70 -12.23
N ASN A 116 -3.56 -18.52 -11.97
CA ASN A 116 -2.47 -18.42 -12.96
C ASN A 116 -2.60 -17.27 -13.98
N GLN A 117 -3.61 -16.41 -13.93
CA GLN A 117 -3.69 -15.26 -14.82
C GLN A 117 -3.13 -13.99 -14.19
N VAL A 118 -2.45 -13.21 -15.02
CA VAL A 118 -1.99 -11.86 -14.68
C VAL A 118 -2.46 -10.86 -15.72
N PHE A 119 -2.72 -9.65 -15.26
CA PHE A 119 -2.92 -8.48 -16.10
C PHE A 119 -1.62 -7.68 -16.13
N LEU A 120 -1.15 -7.33 -17.32
CA LEU A 120 0.11 -6.63 -17.56
C LEU A 120 -0.14 -5.36 -18.36
N CYS A 121 0.64 -4.32 -18.06
CA CYS A 121 0.84 -3.21 -19.00
C CYS A 121 2.33 -2.98 -19.23
N GLY A 122 2.68 -2.58 -20.45
CA GLY A 122 4.03 -2.19 -20.81
C GLY A 122 4.05 -0.92 -21.67
N THR A 123 5.14 -0.17 -21.59
CA THR A 123 5.35 1.07 -22.37
C THR A 123 6.70 1.06 -23.09
N ASN A 124 6.75 1.69 -24.26
CA ASN A 124 7.98 1.94 -24.99
C ASN A 124 8.43 3.42 -24.92
N GLY A 125 7.82 4.21 -24.05
CA GLY A 125 8.07 5.66 -23.92
C GLY A 125 7.15 6.54 -24.78
N GLU A 126 6.44 5.98 -25.74
CA GLU A 126 5.47 6.70 -26.58
C GLU A 126 4.05 6.15 -26.43
N GLU A 127 3.92 4.82 -26.46
CA GLU A 127 2.67 4.11 -26.33
C GLU A 127 2.68 3.15 -25.13
N THR A 128 1.50 2.86 -24.62
CA THR A 128 1.27 1.85 -23.59
C THR A 128 0.28 0.81 -24.08
N VAL A 129 0.61 -0.45 -23.84
CA VAL A 129 -0.22 -1.60 -24.17
C VAL A 129 -0.55 -2.36 -22.90
N CYS A 130 -1.77 -2.90 -22.81
CA CYS A 130 -2.20 -3.73 -21.70
C CYS A 130 -2.90 -4.98 -22.19
N CYS A 131 -2.81 -6.06 -21.42
CA CYS A 131 -3.32 -7.37 -21.79
C CYS A 131 -3.48 -8.28 -20.58
N ASP A 132 -4.12 -9.42 -20.83
CA ASP A 132 -4.12 -10.57 -19.93
C ASP A 132 -3.08 -11.59 -20.41
N MET A 133 -2.55 -12.37 -19.47
CA MET A 133 -1.56 -13.41 -19.76
C MET A 133 -1.74 -14.60 -18.81
N ASP A 134 -1.72 -15.81 -19.35
CA ASP A 134 -1.80 -17.06 -18.59
C ASP A 134 -0.39 -17.59 -18.29
N LEU A 135 -0.02 -17.62 -17.01
CA LEU A 135 1.29 -18.08 -16.55
C LEU A 135 1.44 -19.61 -16.58
N ALA A 136 0.39 -20.37 -16.87
CA ALA A 136 0.47 -21.81 -17.04
C ALA A 136 1.01 -22.21 -18.43
N GLU A 137 0.93 -21.32 -19.42
CA GLU A 137 1.45 -21.58 -20.76
C GLU A 137 2.99 -21.53 -20.80
N GLN A 138 3.59 -22.41 -21.60
CA GLN A 138 5.06 -22.49 -21.76
C GLN A 138 5.65 -21.27 -22.51
N SER A 139 4.83 -20.56 -23.29
CA SER A 139 5.23 -19.36 -24.03
C SER A 139 4.04 -18.40 -24.09
N PRO A 140 3.74 -17.72 -22.97
CA PRO A 140 2.48 -17.05 -22.82
C PRO A 140 2.40 -15.81 -23.69
N ARG A 141 1.26 -15.65 -24.36
CA ARG A 141 0.98 -14.46 -25.18
C ARG A 141 0.21 -13.44 -24.36
N CYS A 142 0.61 -12.18 -24.50
CA CYS A 142 -0.07 -11.05 -23.89
C CYS A 142 -1.24 -10.63 -24.80
N ILE A 143 -2.45 -11.09 -24.49
CA ILE A 143 -3.65 -10.91 -25.31
C ILE A 143 -4.72 -10.15 -24.48
N PRO A 144 -5.29 -9.05 -24.98
CA PRO A 144 -6.42 -8.41 -24.31
C PRO A 144 -7.66 -9.32 -24.35
N SER A 145 -8.30 -9.52 -23.20
CA SER A 145 -9.63 -10.13 -23.14
C SER A 145 -10.73 -9.12 -23.47
N GLU A 146 -11.95 -9.59 -23.72
CA GLU A 146 -13.12 -8.73 -23.88
C GLU A 146 -13.31 -7.75 -22.70
N LYS A 147 -12.99 -8.21 -21.48
CA LYS A 147 -13.09 -7.41 -20.25
C LYS A 147 -12.04 -6.30 -20.18
N THR A 148 -10.88 -6.44 -20.83
CA THR A 148 -9.74 -5.50 -20.74
C THR A 148 -9.49 -4.71 -22.03
N ASP A 149 -10.19 -5.01 -23.12
CA ASP A 149 -10.05 -4.34 -24.41
C ASP A 149 -10.29 -2.82 -24.34
N ASN A 150 -11.25 -2.39 -23.53
CA ASN A 150 -11.52 -0.96 -23.29
C ASN A 150 -10.34 -0.26 -22.58
N ILE A 151 -9.64 -0.95 -21.67
CA ILE A 151 -8.43 -0.42 -21.02
C ILE A 151 -7.35 -0.20 -22.08
N LYS A 152 -7.06 -1.22 -22.88
CA LYS A 152 -6.06 -1.18 -23.97
C LYS A 152 -6.30 -0.01 -24.93
N LYS A 153 -7.54 0.18 -25.38
CA LYS A 153 -7.91 1.26 -26.30
C LYS A 153 -7.66 2.64 -25.70
N ASN A 154 -8.04 2.83 -24.44
CA ASN A 154 -8.05 4.15 -23.80
C ASN A 154 -6.71 4.56 -23.18
N ILE A 155 -5.83 3.60 -22.84
CA ILE A 155 -4.51 3.88 -22.24
C ILE A 155 -3.42 4.17 -23.27
N LYS A 156 -3.66 3.87 -24.57
CA LYS A 156 -2.63 3.81 -25.61
C LYS A 156 -1.59 4.95 -25.62
N ARG A 157 -1.99 6.20 -25.34
CA ARG A 157 -1.13 7.40 -25.35
C ARG A 157 -0.78 7.92 -23.94
N PHE A 158 -0.80 7.05 -22.94
CA PHE A 158 -0.47 7.39 -21.56
C PHE A 158 0.77 6.61 -21.14
N VAL A 159 1.86 7.31 -20.85
CA VAL A 159 3.11 6.69 -20.39
C VAL A 159 3.06 6.57 -18.87
N ILE A 160 3.06 5.33 -18.39
CA ILE A 160 3.02 5.01 -16.96
C ILE A 160 4.41 5.26 -16.36
N LYS A 161 4.48 6.02 -15.27
CA LYS A 161 5.71 6.19 -14.49
C LYS A 161 5.99 4.96 -13.63
N GLU A 162 7.26 4.58 -13.56
CA GLU A 162 7.70 3.46 -12.72
C GLU A 162 7.37 3.74 -11.25
N GLY A 163 6.84 2.72 -10.55
CA GLY A 163 6.54 2.80 -9.11
C GLY A 163 5.21 3.45 -8.74
N GLU A 164 4.43 3.95 -9.70
CA GLU A 164 3.11 4.53 -9.40
C GLU A 164 2.13 3.47 -8.85
N PRO A 165 1.43 3.76 -7.74
CA PRO A 165 0.30 2.97 -7.30
C PRO A 165 -0.74 2.76 -8.41
N SER A 166 -1.15 1.51 -8.58
CA SER A 166 -2.19 1.12 -9.53
C SER A 166 -3.09 0.05 -8.95
N ALA A 167 -4.31 -0.03 -9.45
CA ALA A 167 -5.32 -0.99 -9.03
C ALA A 167 -6.17 -1.43 -10.22
N LEU A 168 -6.23 -2.75 -10.45
CA LEU A 168 -7.17 -3.35 -11.39
C LEU A 168 -8.47 -3.70 -10.66
N VAL A 169 -9.58 -3.10 -11.08
CA VAL A 169 -10.91 -3.44 -10.62
C VAL A 169 -11.59 -4.30 -11.68
N GLU A 170 -11.55 -5.62 -11.47
CA GLU A 170 -12.20 -6.58 -12.36
C GLU A 170 -13.74 -6.50 -12.24
N SER A 171 -14.41 -6.49 -13.38
CA SER A 171 -15.87 -6.56 -13.51
C SER A 171 -16.24 -7.14 -14.89
N SER A 172 -17.49 -6.97 -15.37
CA SER A 172 -17.82 -7.26 -16.77
C SER A 172 -17.04 -6.38 -17.75
N ASP A 173 -16.77 -5.13 -17.36
CA ASP A 173 -15.89 -4.17 -18.04
C ASP A 173 -14.82 -3.72 -17.03
N SER A 174 -13.64 -4.35 -17.05
CA SER A 174 -12.59 -4.05 -16.07
C SER A 174 -12.11 -2.60 -16.17
N ASN A 175 -11.77 -2.01 -15.03
CA ASN A 175 -11.20 -0.67 -14.97
C ASN A 175 -9.82 -0.71 -14.31
N LEU A 176 -8.85 -0.06 -14.93
CA LEU A 176 -7.52 0.16 -14.38
C LEU A 176 -7.44 1.59 -13.84
N PHE A 177 -7.11 1.71 -12.57
CA PHE A 177 -6.82 2.98 -11.91
C PHE A 177 -5.32 3.10 -11.71
N ILE A 178 -4.74 4.24 -12.07
CA ILE A 178 -3.30 4.52 -11.94
C ILE A 178 -3.12 5.93 -11.39
N THR A 179 -2.24 6.12 -10.41
CA THR A 179 -1.84 7.45 -9.96
C THR A 179 -0.75 8.03 -10.86
N TYR A 180 -0.63 9.35 -10.85
CA TYR A 180 0.44 10.06 -11.51
C TYR A 180 0.97 11.13 -10.57
N SER A 181 2.15 10.91 -10.03
CA SER A 181 2.84 11.80 -9.10
C SER A 181 3.68 12.83 -9.85
N GLY A 182 3.89 14.01 -9.24
CA GLY A 182 4.69 15.10 -9.80
C GLY A 182 4.06 16.46 -9.57
N SER A 183 4.52 17.46 -10.33
CA SER A 183 4.13 18.88 -10.23
C SER A 183 3.41 19.41 -11.48
N GLN A 184 3.01 18.51 -12.39
CA GLN A 184 2.35 18.86 -13.65
C GLN A 184 0.83 18.90 -13.50
N GLN A 185 0.13 19.55 -14.42
CA GLN A 185 -1.34 19.56 -14.47
C GLN A 185 -1.96 18.16 -14.61
N SER A 186 -1.18 17.15 -15.00
CA SER A 186 -1.56 15.75 -15.09
C SER A 186 -1.53 15.01 -13.75
N VAL A 187 -1.12 15.65 -12.65
CA VAL A 187 -1.03 15.00 -11.34
C VAL A 187 -2.41 14.53 -10.87
N GLY A 188 -2.51 13.28 -10.41
CA GLY A 188 -3.76 12.74 -9.88
C GLY A 188 -4.05 11.28 -10.25
N ILE A 189 -5.31 10.88 -10.11
CA ILE A 189 -5.78 9.53 -10.45
C ILE A 189 -6.28 9.51 -11.89
N TYR A 190 -5.88 8.51 -12.66
CA TYR A 190 -6.42 8.19 -13.97
C TYR A 190 -7.25 6.92 -13.90
N LYS A 191 -8.34 6.88 -14.67
CA LYS A 191 -9.14 5.67 -14.91
C LYS A 191 -9.11 5.33 -16.40
N PHE A 192 -8.80 4.08 -16.69
CA PHE A 192 -8.87 3.48 -18.01
C PHE A 192 -9.82 2.29 -17.96
N GLY A 193 -10.74 2.20 -18.91
CA GLY A 193 -11.81 1.20 -18.92
C GLY A 193 -12.81 1.66 -19.96
N LYS A 194 -14.11 1.44 -19.74
CA LYS A 194 -15.15 1.89 -20.68
C LYS A 194 -15.09 3.39 -20.97
N ASN A 195 -14.83 4.21 -19.94
CA ASN A 195 -14.57 5.63 -20.06
C ASN A 195 -13.16 5.94 -19.56
N ARG A 196 -12.45 6.84 -20.26
CA ARG A 196 -11.21 7.43 -19.77
C ARG A 196 -11.54 8.64 -18.92
N ILE A 197 -11.11 8.65 -17.66
CA ILE A 197 -11.25 9.79 -16.75
C ILE A 197 -9.87 10.26 -16.31
N THR A 198 -9.67 11.58 -16.32
CA THR A 198 -8.41 12.22 -15.93
C THR A 198 -8.60 13.12 -14.71
N PRO A 199 -7.50 13.49 -14.02
CA PRO A 199 -7.54 14.58 -13.06
C PRO A 199 -8.02 15.87 -13.73
N ALA A 200 -8.79 16.68 -13.00
CA ALA A 200 -9.00 18.07 -13.36
C ALA A 200 -7.68 18.79 -13.11
N GLY A 201 -7.14 19.52 -14.10
CA GLY A 201 -5.80 20.09 -14.01
C GLY A 201 -5.58 20.92 -12.75
N GLN A 202 -4.52 20.61 -11.99
CA GLN A 202 -4.18 21.31 -10.74
C GLN A 202 -2.74 21.81 -10.82
N ASP A 203 -2.49 22.99 -10.28
CA ASP A 203 -1.12 23.46 -10.02
C ASP A 203 -0.75 23.04 -8.59
N LYS A 204 -0.44 21.76 -8.40
CA LYS A 204 -0.05 21.17 -7.12
C LYS A 204 1.04 20.13 -7.34
N GLU A 205 1.92 19.96 -6.36
CA GLU A 205 2.92 18.88 -6.36
C GLU A 205 2.46 17.78 -5.42
N GLN A 206 2.15 16.59 -5.95
CA GLN A 206 1.65 15.46 -5.17
C GLN A 206 2.48 14.21 -5.43
N GLN A 207 2.67 13.40 -4.38
CA GLN A 207 3.30 12.09 -4.43
C GLN A 207 2.37 11.05 -3.83
N TYR A 208 1.89 10.13 -4.66
CA TYR A 208 0.97 9.07 -4.25
C TYR A 208 1.75 7.88 -3.69
N VAL A 209 1.28 7.36 -2.56
CA VAL A 209 1.91 6.22 -1.87
C VAL A 209 0.99 5.00 -1.83
N GLY A 210 -0.31 5.15 -2.08
CA GLY A 210 -1.23 4.03 -2.12
C GLY A 210 -2.53 4.31 -2.86
N LEU A 211 -3.12 3.24 -3.39
CA LEU A 211 -4.37 3.26 -4.13
C LEU A 211 -5.21 2.05 -3.75
N VAL A 212 -6.39 2.29 -3.18
CA VAL A 212 -7.20 1.28 -2.50
C VAL A 212 -8.62 1.27 -3.07
N PRO A 213 -8.96 0.29 -3.93
CA PRO A 213 -10.34 0.11 -4.38
C PRO A 213 -11.19 -0.52 -3.29
N ILE A 214 -12.30 0.12 -2.93
CA ILE A 214 -13.28 -0.38 -1.96
C ILE A 214 -14.62 -0.61 -2.69
N ARG A 215 -14.98 -1.88 -2.83
CA ARG A 215 -16.28 -2.27 -3.37
C ARG A 215 -17.34 -2.27 -2.29
N ARG A 216 -18.53 -1.80 -2.63
CA ARG A 216 -19.70 -1.81 -1.75
C ARG A 216 -20.64 -2.92 -2.19
N GLY A 217 -20.74 -3.96 -1.34
CA GLY A 217 -21.61 -5.11 -1.60
C GLY A 217 -23.09 -4.79 -1.45
N ASP A 218 -23.43 -3.76 -0.66
CA ASP A 218 -24.79 -3.25 -0.44
C ASP A 218 -25.29 -2.39 -1.61
N ASP A 219 -24.41 -1.57 -2.19
CA ASP A 219 -24.70 -0.79 -3.39
C ASP A 219 -23.41 -0.60 -4.21
N SER A 220 -23.29 -1.36 -5.30
CA SER A 220 -22.09 -1.33 -6.15
C SER A 220 -21.83 0.04 -6.76
N MET A 221 -22.86 0.89 -6.95
CA MET A 221 -22.70 2.26 -7.45
C MET A 221 -21.95 3.15 -6.46
N GLN A 222 -21.98 2.81 -5.17
CA GLN A 222 -21.26 3.54 -4.13
C GLN A 222 -19.83 3.03 -3.92
N SER A 223 -19.34 2.15 -4.79
CA SER A 223 -17.94 1.70 -4.78
C SER A 223 -16.99 2.85 -5.15
N LYS A 224 -15.90 2.97 -4.40
CA LYS A 224 -14.96 4.10 -4.50
C LYS A 224 -13.52 3.62 -4.54
N VAL A 225 -12.65 4.41 -5.16
CA VAL A 225 -11.20 4.26 -5.05
C VAL A 225 -10.69 5.36 -4.15
N TYR A 226 -9.91 4.99 -3.15
CA TYR A 226 -9.21 5.91 -2.26
C TYR A 226 -7.75 5.98 -2.67
N ALA A 227 -7.17 7.17 -2.76
CA ALA A 227 -5.75 7.34 -2.98
C ALA A 227 -5.14 8.13 -1.84
N PHE A 228 -3.97 7.69 -1.39
CA PHE A 228 -3.24 8.26 -0.27
C PHE A 228 -1.98 8.92 -0.82
N TYR A 229 -1.75 10.17 -0.46
CA TYR A 229 -0.67 10.96 -1.04
C TYR A 229 -0.19 12.04 -0.07
N LYS A 230 0.99 12.57 -0.36
CA LYS A 230 1.49 13.80 0.23
C LYS A 230 1.52 14.91 -0.80
N GLU A 231 1.15 16.11 -0.39
CA GLU A 231 1.14 17.32 -1.21
C GLU A 231 2.12 18.34 -0.65
N LYS A 232 2.92 18.97 -1.52
CA LYS A 232 3.85 20.01 -1.09
C LYS A 232 3.08 21.27 -0.70
N ASN A 233 3.34 21.78 0.50
CA ASN A 233 2.72 23.02 0.94
C ASN A 233 3.14 24.19 0.03
N LYS A 234 2.18 25.07 -0.28
CA LYS A 234 2.41 26.30 -1.05
C LYS A 234 2.28 27.57 -0.21
N ASP A 235 2.00 27.44 1.09
CA ASP A 235 1.93 28.59 1.99
C ASP A 235 3.28 29.31 2.06
N THR A 236 3.27 30.64 2.21
CA THR A 236 4.48 31.48 2.27
C THR A 236 5.04 31.67 3.69
N GLY A 237 4.47 30.97 4.69
CA GLY A 237 4.89 31.06 6.09
C GLY A 237 6.07 30.15 6.45
N PHE A 238 6.38 30.03 7.74
CA PHE A 238 7.46 29.15 8.27
C PHE A 238 7.37 27.67 7.89
N TYR A 239 6.24 27.26 7.30
CA TYR A 239 5.86 25.90 6.97
C TYR A 239 5.81 25.65 5.46
N SER A 240 6.43 26.53 4.66
CA SER A 240 6.33 26.62 3.20
C SER A 240 6.92 25.42 2.43
N GLU A 241 7.69 24.57 3.09
CA GLU A 241 8.34 23.42 2.43
C GLU A 241 7.86 22.06 2.96
N MET A 242 6.94 22.04 3.93
CA MET A 242 6.47 20.78 4.48
C MET A 242 5.55 20.04 3.51
N TRP A 243 5.71 18.72 3.47
CA TRP A 243 4.74 17.84 2.86
C TRP A 243 3.52 17.70 3.78
N LEU A 244 2.34 17.56 3.18
CA LEU A 244 1.07 17.50 3.89
C LEU A 244 0.35 16.22 3.50
N PRO A 245 -0.17 15.43 4.46
CA PRO A 245 -0.72 14.13 4.15
C PRO A 245 -2.22 14.20 3.84
N TYR A 246 -2.64 13.52 2.79
CA TYR A 246 -4.00 13.56 2.29
C TYR A 246 -4.51 12.17 1.92
N VAL A 247 -5.84 12.02 2.02
CA VAL A 247 -6.62 10.99 1.34
C VAL A 247 -7.57 11.67 0.36
N THR A 248 -7.67 11.14 -0.85
CA THR A 248 -8.71 11.49 -1.81
C THR A 248 -9.56 10.28 -2.13
N ARG A 249 -10.81 10.51 -2.52
CA ARG A 249 -11.71 9.47 -3.02
C ARG A 249 -12.30 9.85 -4.37
N VAL A 250 -12.54 8.86 -5.21
CA VAL A 250 -13.29 8.98 -6.47
C VAL A 250 -14.27 7.82 -6.62
N CYS A 251 -15.41 8.06 -7.26
CA CYS A 251 -16.40 7.03 -7.54
C CYS A 251 -15.96 6.14 -8.71
N MET A 252 -16.06 4.82 -8.56
CA MET A 252 -15.64 3.88 -9.60
C MET A 252 -16.43 4.08 -10.90
N GLU A 253 -17.71 4.46 -10.80
CA GLU A 253 -18.64 4.61 -11.92
C GLU A 253 -18.69 6.01 -12.54
N ASP A 254 -17.84 6.94 -12.08
CA ASP A 254 -17.76 8.29 -12.65
C ASP A 254 -17.42 8.22 -14.15
N ARG A 255 -18.12 9.04 -14.92
CA ARG A 255 -18.03 9.16 -16.39
C ARG A 255 -17.58 10.56 -16.82
N GLY A 256 -17.30 11.44 -15.85
CA GLY A 256 -17.00 12.84 -16.07
C GLY A 256 -18.26 13.71 -16.18
N GLY A 257 -18.02 15.01 -16.33
CA GLY A 257 -19.07 16.03 -16.44
C GLY A 257 -19.53 16.29 -17.87
N ILE A 258 -20.46 17.24 -18.00
CA ILE A 258 -20.96 17.69 -19.30
C ILE A 258 -19.86 18.41 -20.12
N LYS A 259 -20.16 18.63 -21.40
CA LYS A 259 -19.31 19.46 -22.26
C LYS A 259 -19.00 20.81 -21.61
N ASN A 260 -17.74 21.25 -21.72
CA ASN A 260 -17.17 22.47 -21.13
C ASN A 260 -17.04 22.49 -19.59
N HIS A 261 -17.56 21.49 -18.85
CA HIS A 261 -17.41 21.41 -17.40
C HIS A 261 -16.99 20.00 -17.00
N LEU A 262 -15.71 19.80 -16.69
CA LEU A 262 -15.14 18.51 -16.28
C LEU A 262 -15.42 17.36 -17.26
N GLN A 263 -15.52 17.64 -18.55
CA GLN A 263 -15.68 16.60 -19.57
C GLN A 263 -14.49 15.64 -19.52
N PHE A 264 -14.76 14.35 -19.32
CA PHE A 264 -13.73 13.30 -19.11
C PHE A 264 -12.81 13.53 -17.90
N SER A 265 -13.21 14.37 -16.95
CA SER A 265 -12.48 14.62 -15.70
C SER A 265 -13.32 14.25 -14.48
N TRP A 266 -12.68 13.93 -13.36
CA TRP A 266 -13.41 13.52 -12.15
C TRP A 266 -14.44 14.57 -11.71
N THR A 267 -15.65 14.11 -11.44
CA THR A 267 -16.73 14.92 -10.84
C THR A 267 -17.01 14.53 -9.39
N SER A 268 -16.55 13.34 -8.99
CA SER A 268 -16.74 12.77 -7.66
C SER A 268 -15.57 13.01 -6.70
N GLN A 269 -14.49 13.64 -7.15
CA GLN A 269 -13.27 13.77 -6.36
C GLN A 269 -13.50 14.64 -5.11
N MET A 270 -13.03 14.14 -3.96
CA MET A 270 -13.02 14.85 -2.68
C MET A 270 -11.74 14.49 -1.92
N ASN A 271 -11.11 15.47 -1.27
CA ASN A 271 -9.83 15.32 -0.59
C ASN A 271 -9.95 15.75 0.88
N ALA A 272 -9.27 15.08 1.80
CA ALA A 272 -9.22 15.45 3.22
C ALA A 272 -7.80 15.23 3.76
N ARG A 273 -7.38 16.10 4.70
CA ARG A 273 -6.11 15.95 5.43
C ARG A 273 -6.17 14.74 6.34
N LEU A 274 -5.04 14.06 6.50
CA LEU A 274 -4.88 13.01 7.51
C LEU A 274 -4.18 13.61 8.74
N PHE A 275 -4.66 13.27 9.94
CA PHE A 275 -3.98 13.62 11.18
C PHE A 275 -3.27 12.40 11.78
N CYS A 276 -1.98 12.50 12.06
CA CYS A 276 -1.27 11.52 12.87
C CYS A 276 -0.37 12.25 13.88
N GLY A 277 -0.66 12.08 15.17
CA GLY A 277 0.04 12.78 16.24
C GLY A 277 -0.62 12.54 17.59
N ASP A 278 -0.09 13.16 18.64
CA ASP A 278 -0.70 13.14 19.96
C ASP A 278 -1.87 14.15 20.00
N PRO A 279 -3.11 13.72 20.26
CA PRO A 279 -4.28 14.60 20.36
C PRO A 279 -4.12 15.73 21.39
N GLY A 280 -3.32 15.51 22.44
CA GLY A 280 -3.06 16.49 23.50
C GLY A 280 -1.96 17.50 23.16
N SER A 281 -1.20 17.29 22.09
CA SER A 281 -0.09 18.14 21.69
C SER A 281 -0.34 18.78 20.32
N ARG A 282 0.40 19.85 19.98
CA ARG A 282 0.40 20.40 18.62
C ARG A 282 1.35 19.66 17.66
N GLN A 283 2.05 18.64 18.14
CA GLN A 283 3.02 17.89 17.35
C GLN A 283 2.30 16.79 16.56
N HIS A 284 2.33 16.92 15.25
CA HIS A 284 1.79 15.95 14.30
C HIS A 284 2.84 15.68 13.21
N LEU A 285 2.76 14.49 12.62
CA LEU A 285 3.63 14.08 11.54
C LEU A 285 3.03 14.51 10.21
N SER A 286 3.86 15.15 9.39
CA SER A 286 3.47 15.85 8.17
C SER A 286 3.72 15.00 6.91
N GLU A 287 4.73 14.13 6.93
CA GLU A 287 5.09 13.34 5.76
C GLU A 287 4.44 11.95 5.80
N LEU A 288 3.51 11.68 4.89
CA LEU A 288 3.03 10.32 4.63
C LEU A 288 4.06 9.57 3.78
N VAL A 289 4.51 8.41 4.27
CA VAL A 289 5.58 7.61 3.65
C VAL A 289 5.00 6.44 2.85
N ASP A 290 4.12 5.65 3.46
CA ASP A 290 3.55 4.43 2.88
C ASP A 290 2.22 4.06 3.55
N VAL A 291 1.40 3.23 2.92
CA VAL A 291 0.14 2.73 3.48
C VAL A 291 -0.05 1.24 3.23
N ALA A 292 -0.52 0.52 4.24
CA ALA A 292 -0.96 -0.87 4.14
C ALA A 292 -2.46 -0.97 4.41
N THR A 293 -3.16 -1.77 3.59
CA THR A 293 -4.60 -1.98 3.73
C THR A 293 -4.88 -3.36 4.29
N VAL A 294 -5.68 -3.42 5.35
CA VAL A 294 -6.29 -4.65 5.87
C VAL A 294 -7.76 -4.63 5.50
N HIS A 295 -8.10 -5.39 4.45
CA HIS A 295 -9.48 -5.54 4.00
C HIS A 295 -10.31 -6.32 5.03
N ALA A 296 -11.56 -5.90 5.21
CA ALA A 296 -12.54 -6.58 6.03
C ALA A 296 -13.77 -6.95 5.18
N ASP A 297 -14.53 -7.96 5.62
CA ASP A 297 -15.77 -8.41 4.97
C ASP A 297 -16.77 -7.27 4.84
N GLN A 298 -16.87 -6.46 5.90
CA GLN A 298 -17.59 -5.19 5.89
C GLN A 298 -16.62 -4.07 5.54
N TRP A 299 -16.90 -3.36 4.45
CA TRP A 299 -16.04 -2.29 3.95
C TRP A 299 -15.76 -1.20 5.00
N GLN A 300 -16.73 -0.93 5.88
CA GLN A 300 -16.64 0.02 6.99
C GLN A 300 -15.44 -0.27 7.89
N ASN A 301 -15.19 -1.55 8.12
CA ASN A 301 -14.15 -2.05 9.01
C ASN A 301 -12.80 -2.25 8.32
N THR A 302 -12.69 -1.95 7.02
CA THR A 302 -11.40 -1.97 6.31
C THR A 302 -10.50 -0.92 6.94
N ARG A 303 -9.29 -1.33 7.33
CA ARG A 303 -8.31 -0.49 8.04
C ARG A 303 -7.17 -0.09 7.14
N ILE A 304 -6.73 1.16 7.26
CA ILE A 304 -5.57 1.72 6.60
C ILE A 304 -4.51 2.01 7.66
N TYR A 305 -3.43 1.26 7.64
CA TYR A 305 -2.25 1.50 8.46
C TYR A 305 -1.32 2.41 7.67
N ALA A 306 -1.19 3.66 8.12
CA ALA A 306 -0.41 4.68 7.43
C ALA A 306 0.88 4.95 8.21
N LEU A 307 2.00 4.85 7.49
CA LEU A 307 3.32 5.16 7.99
C LEU A 307 3.64 6.63 7.72
N PHE A 308 3.96 7.35 8.78
CA PHE A 308 4.34 8.76 8.74
C PHE A 308 5.78 8.95 9.18
N ARG A 309 6.36 10.07 8.75
CA ARG A 309 7.64 10.59 9.19
C ARG A 309 7.54 12.09 9.46
N ASN A 310 8.44 12.61 10.30
CA ASN A 310 8.63 14.04 10.49
C ASN A 310 10.05 14.48 10.13
N GLU A 311 10.28 15.79 10.16
CA GLU A 311 11.56 16.42 9.79
C GLU A 311 12.76 15.98 10.65
N TRP A 312 12.52 15.41 11.83
CA TRP A 312 13.57 14.90 12.72
C TRP A 312 13.86 13.41 12.51
N GLY A 313 13.26 12.79 11.47
CA GLY A 313 13.47 11.38 11.15
C GLY A 313 12.76 10.41 12.10
N MET A 314 11.82 10.89 12.92
CA MET A 314 10.95 10.01 13.71
C MET A 314 9.85 9.45 12.82
N SER A 315 9.51 8.19 13.02
CA SER A 315 8.42 7.53 12.30
C SER A 315 7.25 7.21 13.23
N ALA A 316 6.05 7.22 12.66
CA ALA A 316 4.84 6.86 13.37
C ALA A 316 3.89 6.03 12.52
N VAL A 317 3.11 5.15 13.15
CA VAL A 317 2.05 4.41 12.47
C VAL A 317 0.70 4.80 13.06
N CYS A 318 -0.19 5.35 12.23
CA CYS A 318 -1.58 5.64 12.59
C CYS A 318 -2.54 4.75 11.80
N VAL A 319 -3.69 4.42 12.39
CA VAL A 319 -4.70 3.56 11.76
C VAL A 319 -5.99 4.32 11.56
N TYR A 320 -6.53 4.23 10.36
CA TYR A 320 -7.82 4.81 9.98
C TYR A 320 -8.78 3.72 9.56
N SER A 321 -10.07 3.90 9.78
CA SER A 321 -11.10 3.07 9.16
C SER A 321 -11.63 3.75 7.89
N ILE A 322 -12.04 2.98 6.89
CA ILE A 322 -12.72 3.54 5.71
C ILE A 322 -14.04 4.22 6.13
N GLN A 323 -14.71 3.75 7.18
CA GLN A 323 -15.91 4.40 7.71
C GLN A 323 -15.63 5.83 8.22
N ASP A 324 -14.56 6.03 8.98
CA ASP A 324 -14.19 7.36 9.51
C ASP A 324 -13.80 8.32 8.38
N ILE A 325 -13.07 7.82 7.38
CA ILE A 325 -12.76 8.57 6.17
C ILE A 325 -14.04 8.99 5.43
N GLU A 326 -14.98 8.06 5.22
CA GLU A 326 -16.26 8.33 4.55
C GLU A 326 -17.13 9.32 5.34
N ASN A 327 -17.10 9.25 6.66
CA ASN A 327 -17.80 10.21 7.54
C ASN A 327 -17.30 11.63 7.27
N ILE A 328 -15.99 11.88 7.27
CA ILE A 328 -15.43 13.20 6.98
C ILE A 328 -15.92 13.72 5.62
N PHE A 329 -15.91 12.89 4.58
CA PHE A 329 -16.35 13.34 3.26
C PHE A 329 -17.85 13.63 3.14
N THR A 330 -18.66 13.08 4.03
CA THR A 330 -20.12 13.24 4.03
C THR A 330 -20.61 14.31 5.00
N THR A 331 -19.91 14.51 6.13
CA THR A 331 -20.33 15.45 7.19
C THR A 331 -19.53 16.74 7.22
N SER A 332 -18.25 16.74 6.84
CA SER A 332 -17.42 17.95 6.87
C SER A 332 -17.87 18.96 5.81
N THR A 333 -17.79 20.24 6.17
CA THR A 333 -17.87 21.33 5.19
C THR A 333 -16.62 21.34 4.30
N PHE A 334 -16.74 21.97 3.14
CA PHE A 334 -15.57 22.24 2.29
C PHE A 334 -14.79 23.41 2.86
N LYS A 335 -13.47 23.36 2.67
CA LYS A 335 -12.55 24.39 3.12
C LYS A 335 -12.94 25.77 2.60
N GLY A 336 -12.90 26.79 3.46
CA GLY A 336 -13.33 28.15 3.09
C GLY A 336 -14.83 28.42 3.25
N LYS A 337 -15.56 27.54 3.96
CA LYS A 337 -16.95 27.75 4.44
C LYS A 337 -17.98 28.07 3.36
N VAL A 338 -17.87 27.48 2.17
CA VAL A 338 -18.96 27.47 1.20
C VAL A 338 -19.72 26.15 1.37
N ASN A 339 -20.90 26.22 2.00
CA ASN A 339 -21.87 25.15 1.79
C ASN A 339 -22.21 25.19 0.30
N HIS A 340 -22.01 24.06 -0.38
CA HIS A 340 -22.28 23.89 -1.81
C HIS A 340 -23.63 23.16 -1.96
N PRO A 341 -24.78 23.86 -1.78
CA PRO A 341 -26.08 23.23 -1.95
C PRO A 341 -26.18 22.67 -3.37
N GLY A 342 -26.38 21.36 -3.49
CA GLY A 342 -26.47 20.67 -4.78
C GLY A 342 -25.23 19.86 -5.19
N ARG A 343 -24.07 20.01 -4.52
CA ARG A 343 -22.94 19.09 -4.74
C ARG A 343 -23.21 17.75 -4.03
N SER A 344 -23.41 16.69 -4.81
CA SER A 344 -23.58 15.35 -4.27
C SER A 344 -22.35 14.90 -3.48
N ARG A 345 -22.59 14.32 -2.30
CA ARG A 345 -21.57 13.62 -1.50
C ARG A 345 -21.48 12.12 -1.82
N GLN A 346 -22.44 11.61 -2.58
CA GLN A 346 -22.51 10.20 -2.97
C GLN A 346 -22.22 10.04 -4.46
N CYS A 347 -21.87 8.81 -4.85
CA CYS A 347 -21.76 8.46 -6.25
C CYS A 347 -23.13 8.56 -6.92
N VAL A 348 -23.15 9.04 -8.16
CA VAL A 348 -24.38 9.22 -8.95
C VAL A 348 -24.39 8.23 -10.10
N ALA A 349 -25.58 7.82 -10.52
CA ALA A 349 -25.74 6.84 -11.60
C ALA A 349 -25.23 7.35 -12.96
N ASP A 350 -25.31 8.67 -13.20
CA ASP A 350 -24.84 9.30 -14.43
C ASP A 350 -24.24 10.69 -14.14
N SER A 351 -22.91 10.74 -14.00
CA SER A 351 -22.18 11.97 -13.72
C SER A 351 -22.29 13.01 -14.83
N THR A 352 -22.62 12.57 -16.06
CA THR A 352 -22.81 13.48 -17.20
C THR A 352 -24.09 14.30 -17.09
N LYS A 353 -24.94 14.02 -16.09
CA LYS A 353 -26.18 14.78 -15.82
C LYS A 353 -26.08 15.68 -14.59
N ILE A 354 -24.89 15.79 -13.98
CA ILE A 354 -24.67 16.71 -12.86
C ILE A 354 -24.87 18.15 -13.37
N PRO A 355 -25.67 18.98 -12.66
CA PRO A 355 -25.89 20.37 -13.05
C PRO A 355 -24.58 21.17 -13.14
N SER A 356 -24.51 22.11 -14.09
CA SER A 356 -23.34 22.96 -14.31
C SER A 356 -22.89 23.71 -13.06
N GLU A 357 -23.83 24.15 -12.24
CA GLU A 357 -23.58 24.84 -10.97
C GLU A 357 -22.82 23.94 -10.00
N ALA A 358 -23.23 22.68 -9.86
CA ALA A 358 -22.53 21.72 -9.00
C ALA A 358 -21.14 21.36 -9.55
N LEU A 359 -20.97 21.28 -10.88
CA LEU A 359 -19.65 21.05 -11.50
C LEU A 359 -18.69 22.22 -11.28
N LYS A 360 -19.18 23.47 -11.34
CA LYS A 360 -18.37 24.67 -10.99
C LYS A 360 -17.88 24.61 -9.54
N MET A 361 -18.76 24.21 -8.62
CA MET A 361 -18.39 24.01 -7.21
C MET A 361 -17.32 22.92 -7.02
N ILE A 362 -17.37 21.85 -7.82
CA ILE A 362 -16.33 20.80 -7.80
C ILE A 362 -14.98 21.35 -8.28
N MET A 363 -14.99 22.18 -9.33
CA MET A 363 -13.78 22.83 -9.86
C MET A 363 -13.19 23.86 -8.90
N GLU A 364 -14.01 24.54 -8.11
CA GLU A 364 -13.58 25.57 -7.16
C GLU A 364 -12.78 24.98 -5.99
N ASN A 365 -13.35 24.01 -5.28
CA ASN A 365 -12.68 23.38 -4.14
C ASN A 365 -13.22 21.98 -3.89
N SER A 366 -12.34 21.02 -3.64
CA SER A 366 -12.71 19.64 -3.26
C SER A 366 -12.11 19.20 -1.91
N GLU A 367 -11.43 20.10 -1.19
CA GLU A 367 -10.82 19.83 0.11
C GLU A 367 -11.84 20.03 1.25
N MET A 368 -11.92 19.04 2.15
CA MET A 368 -12.67 19.12 3.40
C MET A 368 -11.98 20.03 4.42
N GLU A 369 -12.76 20.73 5.24
CA GLU A 369 -12.26 21.54 6.36
C GLU A 369 -11.72 20.65 7.49
N GLU A 370 -12.46 19.60 7.87
CA GLU A 370 -12.07 18.68 8.93
C GLU A 370 -11.04 17.65 8.46
N TRP A 371 -10.15 17.25 9.38
CA TRP A 371 -9.10 16.28 9.13
C TRP A 371 -9.56 14.90 9.58
N VAL A 372 -9.22 13.87 8.82
CA VAL A 372 -9.46 12.48 9.21
C VAL A 372 -8.57 12.15 10.41
N GLN A 373 -9.21 11.77 11.51
CA GLN A 373 -8.54 11.33 12.73
C GLN A 373 -8.31 9.81 12.71
N PRO A 374 -7.26 9.31 13.40
CA PRO A 374 -7.10 7.88 13.63
C PRO A 374 -8.29 7.29 14.38
N ILE A 375 -8.49 5.98 14.28
CA ILE A 375 -9.60 5.26 14.93
C ILE A 375 -9.65 5.63 16.42
N ASN A 376 -10.84 5.97 16.93
CA ASN A 376 -11.09 6.41 18.30
C ASN A 376 -10.29 7.66 18.72
N ASN A 377 -9.84 8.50 17.78
CA ASN A 377 -8.93 9.63 18.02
C ASN A 377 -7.66 9.20 18.79
N SER A 378 -7.18 7.98 18.53
CA SER A 378 -6.00 7.46 19.19
C SER A 378 -4.73 8.16 18.71
N GLY A 379 -3.72 8.24 19.57
CA GLY A 379 -2.37 8.56 19.13
C GLY A 379 -1.78 7.46 18.23
N PRO A 380 -0.54 7.64 17.74
CA PRO A 380 0.13 6.65 16.92
C PRO A 380 0.32 5.32 17.67
N LEU A 381 0.10 4.19 16.98
CA LEU A 381 0.35 2.84 17.51
C LEU A 381 1.82 2.62 17.87
N LEU A 382 2.70 3.24 17.10
CA LEU A 382 4.14 3.19 17.22
C LEU A 382 4.64 4.60 16.94
N PHE A 383 5.55 5.10 17.77
CA PHE A 383 6.26 6.36 17.58
C PHE A 383 7.70 6.18 18.05
N ASN A 384 8.67 6.30 17.15
CA ASN A 384 10.08 6.05 17.49
C ASN A 384 11.06 6.79 16.57
N HIS A 385 12.35 6.71 16.91
CA HIS A 385 13.45 7.30 16.14
C HIS A 385 13.97 6.40 15.00
N HIS A 386 13.24 5.34 14.64
CA HIS A 386 13.62 4.51 13.49
C HIS A 386 13.14 5.18 12.21
N SER A 387 13.97 5.13 11.16
CA SER A 387 13.60 5.63 9.84
C SER A 387 12.97 4.50 9.03
N TYR A 388 11.66 4.35 9.14
CA TYR A 388 10.91 3.35 8.37
C TYR A 388 10.62 3.84 6.95
N THR A 389 10.56 2.90 6.00
CA THR A 389 10.37 3.20 4.58
C THR A 389 9.15 2.53 3.96
N HIS A 390 8.74 1.36 4.46
CA HIS A 390 7.57 0.62 3.97
C HIS A 390 6.88 -0.10 5.12
N ILE A 391 5.59 -0.37 4.93
CA ILE A 391 4.75 -1.09 5.87
C ILE A 391 4.01 -2.23 5.17
N TYR A 392 4.00 -3.41 5.80
CA TYR A 392 3.13 -4.52 5.44
C TYR A 392 2.41 -5.00 6.70
N VAL A 393 1.14 -5.38 6.58
CA VAL A 393 0.33 -5.79 7.73
C VAL A 393 -0.27 -7.16 7.45
N ASP A 394 -0.05 -8.06 8.39
CA ASP A 394 -0.71 -9.35 8.45
C ASP A 394 -1.71 -9.35 9.60
N SER A 395 -2.98 -9.46 9.25
CA SER A 395 -4.08 -9.48 10.19
C SER A 395 -5.10 -10.50 9.73
N SER A 396 -5.57 -11.33 10.66
CA SER A 396 -6.75 -12.17 10.43
C SER A 396 -7.98 -11.37 10.86
N GLN A 397 -9.00 -11.31 9.99
CA GLN A 397 -10.20 -10.51 10.27
C GLN A 397 -10.76 -10.90 11.66
N ASN A 398 -10.85 -9.90 12.55
CA ASN A 398 -11.36 -10.00 13.93
C ASN A 398 -10.48 -10.70 14.99
N ASN A 399 -9.26 -11.13 14.66
CA ASN A 399 -8.35 -11.66 15.68
C ASN A 399 -7.27 -10.63 16.03
N ASP A 400 -7.33 -10.13 17.25
CA ASP A 400 -6.14 -9.60 17.91
C ASP A 400 -5.28 -10.79 18.35
N PRO A 401 -3.96 -10.75 18.11
CA PRO A 401 -3.18 -9.58 17.71
C PRO A 401 -2.87 -9.48 16.20
N THR A 402 -2.61 -8.26 15.72
CA THR A 402 -2.17 -7.96 14.35
C THR A 402 -0.63 -7.87 14.29
N VAL A 403 -0.03 -8.31 13.20
CA VAL A 403 1.43 -8.25 12.99
C VAL A 403 1.77 -7.26 11.87
N LEU A 404 2.67 -6.33 12.16
CA LEU A 404 3.20 -5.35 11.23
C LEU A 404 4.65 -5.68 10.89
N PHE A 405 5.02 -5.50 9.63
CA PHE A 405 6.39 -5.55 9.15
C PHE A 405 6.78 -4.17 8.65
N LEU A 406 7.79 -3.56 9.28
CA LEU A 406 8.26 -2.21 8.98
C LEU A 406 9.70 -2.28 8.50
N SER A 407 9.95 -1.89 7.24
CA SER A 407 11.31 -1.87 6.71
C SER A 407 12.07 -0.62 7.15
N LEU A 408 13.34 -0.78 7.51
CA LEU A 408 14.24 0.31 7.85
C LEU A 408 15.00 0.81 6.62
N ASN A 409 15.51 2.03 6.70
CA ASN A 409 16.34 2.65 5.65
C ASN A 409 17.65 1.89 5.35
N ASN A 410 18.08 0.97 6.22
CA ASN A 410 19.28 0.15 6.07
C ASN A 410 19.01 -1.28 5.53
N GLY A 411 17.75 -1.62 5.28
CA GLY A 411 17.33 -2.93 4.77
C GLY A 411 16.86 -3.91 5.85
N GLY A 412 16.96 -3.56 7.12
CA GLY A 412 16.36 -4.34 8.21
C GLY A 412 14.83 -4.30 8.15
N ILE A 413 14.17 -5.24 8.85
CA ILE A 413 12.72 -5.30 8.97
C ILE A 413 12.34 -5.56 10.41
N HIS A 414 11.59 -4.67 11.02
CA HIS A 414 10.98 -4.91 12.33
C HIS A 414 9.69 -5.69 12.16
N LYS A 415 9.57 -6.81 12.89
CA LYS A 415 8.31 -7.50 13.14
C LYS A 415 7.71 -6.95 14.42
N VAL A 416 6.53 -6.37 14.33
CA VAL A 416 5.85 -5.66 15.42
C VAL A 416 4.50 -6.30 15.64
N MET A 417 4.17 -6.62 16.88
CA MET A 417 2.84 -7.08 17.26
C MET A 417 2.05 -5.91 17.82
N GLN A 418 0.80 -5.78 17.38
CA GLN A 418 -0.17 -4.82 17.87
C GLN A 418 -1.37 -5.58 18.45
N SER A 419 -1.69 -5.25 19.70
CA SER A 419 -2.90 -5.71 20.40
C SER A 419 -3.72 -4.49 20.83
N LYS A 420 -4.83 -4.70 21.55
CA LYS A 420 -5.65 -3.60 22.08
C LYS A 420 -4.93 -2.76 23.13
N THR A 421 -4.02 -3.37 23.89
CA THR A 421 -3.41 -2.75 25.08
C THR A 421 -1.95 -2.35 24.85
N GLN A 422 -1.26 -3.00 23.91
CA GLN A 422 0.17 -2.80 23.71
C GLN A 422 0.59 -3.01 22.26
N THR A 423 1.66 -2.29 21.89
CA THR A 423 2.45 -2.49 20.68
C THR A 423 3.87 -2.89 21.10
N PHE A 424 4.44 -3.91 20.46
CA PHE A 424 5.74 -4.46 20.83
C PHE A 424 6.57 -4.86 19.62
N VAL A 425 7.86 -4.50 19.59
CA VAL A 425 8.80 -4.92 18.55
C VAL A 425 9.37 -6.30 18.90
N ILE A 426 8.88 -7.34 18.24
CA ILE A 426 9.28 -8.74 18.48
C ILE A 426 10.72 -8.97 18.04
N ALA A 427 11.04 -8.65 16.79
CA ALA A 427 12.35 -8.97 16.21
C ALA A 427 12.73 -8.00 15.08
N GLU A 428 14.04 -7.86 14.86
CA GLU A 428 14.61 -7.26 13.66
C GLU A 428 15.18 -8.36 12.76
N TYR A 429 14.63 -8.53 11.56
CA TYR A 429 15.22 -9.35 10.51
C TYR A 429 16.24 -8.52 9.73
N ARG A 430 17.40 -9.11 9.44
CA ARG A 430 18.40 -8.55 8.52
C ARG A 430 18.45 -9.38 7.24
N PRO A 431 17.50 -9.17 6.31
CA PRO A 431 17.36 -10.01 5.12
C PRO A 431 18.56 -9.90 4.17
N PHE A 432 19.33 -8.81 4.18
CA PHE A 432 20.41 -8.57 3.23
C PHE A 432 21.78 -8.58 3.90
N ASN A 433 22.81 -9.06 3.17
CA ASN A 433 24.20 -9.07 3.65
C ASN A 433 24.91 -7.71 3.50
N HIS A 434 24.21 -6.71 2.97
CA HIS A 434 24.68 -5.34 2.79
C HIS A 434 23.54 -4.36 3.08
N ARG A 435 23.85 -3.07 3.19
CA ARG A 435 22.79 -2.06 3.27
C ARG A 435 22.03 -2.03 1.96
N ALA A 436 20.73 -2.30 2.03
CA ALA A 436 19.85 -2.30 0.87
C ALA A 436 18.60 -1.48 1.17
N HIS A 437 18.01 -0.91 0.12
CA HIS A 437 16.70 -0.28 0.23
C HIS A 437 15.64 -1.32 -0.11
N VAL A 438 14.78 -1.63 0.86
CA VAL A 438 13.56 -2.40 0.61
C VAL A 438 12.67 -1.57 -0.31
N LEU A 439 12.14 -2.19 -1.36
CA LEU A 439 11.22 -1.56 -2.31
C LEU A 439 9.79 -2.08 -2.20
N ARG A 440 9.63 -3.34 -1.77
CA ARG A 440 8.32 -3.95 -1.57
C ARG A 440 8.43 -5.12 -0.60
N MET A 441 7.34 -5.35 0.11
CA MET A 441 7.11 -6.52 0.94
C MET A 441 5.79 -7.16 0.53
N VAL A 442 5.77 -8.48 0.31
CA VAL A 442 4.56 -9.25 0.01
C VAL A 442 4.63 -10.57 0.79
N MET A 443 3.53 -11.01 1.38
CA MET A 443 3.53 -12.22 2.20
C MET A 443 2.56 -13.26 1.66
N ASN A 444 2.98 -14.53 1.67
CA ASN A 444 2.06 -15.65 1.58
C ASN A 444 1.51 -15.92 2.99
N ALA A 445 0.25 -15.51 3.24
CA ALA A 445 -0.36 -15.61 4.56
C ALA A 445 -0.46 -17.05 5.08
N SER A 446 -0.81 -18.02 4.23
CA SER A 446 -0.98 -19.42 4.64
C SER A 446 0.32 -20.08 5.09
N SER A 447 1.45 -19.70 4.50
CA SER A 447 2.77 -20.26 4.86
C SER A 447 3.63 -19.34 5.71
N ARG A 448 3.13 -18.13 6.03
CA ARG A 448 3.84 -17.06 6.76
C ARG A 448 5.25 -16.83 6.21
N LYS A 449 5.37 -16.80 4.87
CA LYS A 449 6.62 -16.46 4.18
C LYS A 449 6.53 -15.04 3.67
N LEU A 450 7.43 -14.19 4.15
CA LEU A 450 7.54 -12.79 3.73
C LEU A 450 8.60 -12.68 2.62
N TYR A 451 8.20 -12.13 1.49
CA TYR A 451 9.06 -11.86 0.35
C TYR A 451 9.40 -10.38 0.31
N VAL A 452 10.69 -10.09 0.26
CA VAL A 452 11.24 -8.73 0.36
C VAL A 452 12.23 -8.55 -0.77
N ASN A 453 12.11 -7.47 -1.53
CA ASN A 453 13.07 -7.20 -2.59
C ASN A 453 13.78 -5.87 -2.44
N SER A 454 15.02 -5.86 -2.91
CA SER A 454 15.79 -4.67 -3.25
C SER A 454 15.78 -4.49 -4.78
N ARG A 455 16.70 -3.66 -5.30
CA ARG A 455 16.98 -3.55 -6.75
C ARG A 455 17.74 -4.74 -7.32
N SER A 456 18.39 -5.53 -6.48
CA SER A 456 19.37 -6.54 -6.89
C SER A 456 19.02 -7.96 -6.45
N GLU A 457 18.11 -8.13 -5.47
CA GLU A 457 17.77 -9.45 -4.96
C GLU A 457 16.36 -9.53 -4.39
N LEU A 458 15.79 -10.73 -4.45
CA LEU A 458 14.55 -11.13 -3.80
C LEU A 458 14.89 -12.10 -2.68
N VAL A 459 14.40 -11.80 -1.48
CA VAL A 459 14.66 -12.56 -0.25
C VAL A 459 13.35 -13.15 0.26
N GLN A 460 13.38 -14.42 0.66
CA GLN A 460 12.30 -15.07 1.40
C GLN A 460 12.69 -15.21 2.87
N LEU A 461 11.84 -14.67 3.75
CA LEU A 461 11.95 -14.78 5.19
C LEU A 461 10.86 -15.70 5.73
N ASP A 462 11.27 -16.62 6.61
CA ASP A 462 10.34 -17.39 7.43
C ASP A 462 9.99 -16.60 8.69
N VAL A 463 8.85 -15.91 8.66
CA VAL A 463 8.47 -15.02 9.76
C VAL A 463 7.76 -15.76 10.89
N ALA A 464 7.48 -17.06 10.74
CA ALA A 464 6.96 -17.95 11.77
C ALA A 464 8.01 -18.98 12.24
N ASN A 465 9.32 -18.66 12.16
CA ASN A 465 10.38 -19.57 12.59
C ASN A 465 10.53 -19.59 14.14
N CYS A 466 9.62 -20.27 14.82
CA CYS A 466 9.50 -20.24 16.28
C CYS A 466 10.64 -20.91 17.04
N ALA A 467 11.41 -21.80 16.38
CA ALA A 467 12.56 -22.47 16.99
C ALA A 467 13.64 -21.49 17.47
N GLN A 468 13.66 -20.26 16.92
CA GLN A 468 14.56 -19.18 17.33
C GLN A 468 14.31 -18.70 18.77
N TYR A 469 13.12 -18.94 19.31
CA TYR A 469 12.76 -18.56 20.67
C TYR A 469 13.20 -19.59 21.72
N GLY A 470 13.95 -20.62 21.32
CA GLY A 470 14.57 -21.57 22.23
C GLY A 470 13.70 -22.77 22.61
N ASN A 471 14.23 -23.57 23.54
CA ASN A 471 13.71 -24.90 23.90
C ASN A 471 13.04 -24.93 25.27
N ASN A 472 12.61 -23.79 25.80
CA ASN A 472 11.84 -23.75 27.06
C ASN A 472 10.57 -22.92 26.90
N CYS A 473 9.57 -23.25 27.72
CA CYS A 473 8.25 -22.62 27.68
C CYS A 473 8.33 -21.11 27.95
N GLY A 474 9.18 -20.70 28.90
CA GLY A 474 9.33 -19.30 29.29
C GLY A 474 9.76 -18.41 28.13
N ASP A 475 10.80 -18.80 27.40
CA ASP A 475 11.33 -18.01 26.28
C ASP A 475 10.35 -17.93 25.12
N CYS A 476 9.64 -19.03 24.82
CA CYS A 476 8.61 -19.07 23.79
C CYS A 476 7.44 -18.13 24.11
N VAL A 477 6.89 -18.21 25.33
CA VAL A 477 5.76 -17.35 25.75
C VAL A 477 6.19 -15.90 25.86
N LEU A 478 7.40 -15.62 26.36
CA LEU A 478 7.94 -14.28 26.48
C LEU A 478 8.35 -13.66 25.13
N ALA A 479 8.46 -14.44 24.05
CA ALA A 479 8.65 -13.91 22.70
C ALA A 479 7.45 -13.06 22.25
N ARG A 480 6.24 -13.33 22.80
CA ARG A 480 4.99 -12.63 22.46
C ARG A 480 4.71 -12.61 20.94
N ASP A 481 5.22 -13.61 20.23
CA ASP A 481 5.04 -13.76 18.79
C ASP A 481 3.75 -14.54 18.50
N PRO A 482 2.74 -13.92 17.89
CA PRO A 482 1.45 -14.57 17.68
C PRO A 482 1.44 -15.65 16.60
N TYR A 483 2.58 -15.90 15.94
CA TYR A 483 2.72 -17.07 15.07
C TYR A 483 3.26 -18.28 15.81
N CYS A 484 3.57 -18.16 17.11
CA CYS A 484 4.31 -19.16 17.86
C CYS A 484 3.61 -19.56 19.15
N GLY A 485 3.61 -20.86 19.41
CA GLY A 485 3.03 -21.47 20.60
C GLY A 485 3.93 -22.55 21.18
N TRP A 486 3.78 -22.82 22.47
CA TRP A 486 4.52 -23.89 23.14
C TRP A 486 3.71 -25.19 23.10
N ASN A 487 4.26 -26.24 22.46
CA ASN A 487 3.57 -27.53 22.33
C ASN A 487 3.81 -28.51 23.49
N GLY A 488 4.51 -28.09 24.55
CA GLY A 488 4.93 -28.93 25.66
C GLY A 488 6.40 -29.33 25.63
N THR A 489 7.04 -29.32 24.46
CA THR A 489 8.45 -29.75 24.29
C THR A 489 9.33 -28.73 23.56
N HIS A 490 8.78 -28.01 22.59
CA HIS A 490 9.49 -26.97 21.84
C HIS A 490 8.52 -25.87 21.39
N CYS A 491 9.08 -24.72 21.03
CA CYS A 491 8.32 -23.61 20.46
C CYS A 491 8.04 -23.87 18.98
N THR A 492 6.76 -23.94 18.60
CA THR A 492 6.32 -24.29 17.24
C THR A 492 5.43 -23.23 16.63
N PRO A 493 5.35 -23.17 15.28
CA PRO A 493 4.32 -22.38 14.61
C PRO A 493 2.91 -22.82 15.02
N GLU A 494 2.00 -21.86 15.19
CA GLU A 494 0.55 -22.11 15.39
C GLU A 494 -0.23 -22.25 14.08
#